data_AF-A0A2A7UWE5-F1
#
_entry.id   AF-A0A2A7UWE5-F1
#
_cell.length_a   1.000
_cell.length_b   1.000
_cell.length_c   1.000
_cell.angle_alpha   90.00
_cell.angle_beta   90.00
_cell.angle_gamma   90.00
#
_symmetry.space_group_name_H-M   'P 1'
#
loop_
_entity.id
_entity.type
_entity.pdbx_description
1 polymer ?
#
loop_
_entity_poly.entity_id
_entity_poly.type
_entity_poly.pdbx_seq_one_letter_code
_entity_poly.pdbx_strand_id
1 'polypeptide(L)'
;MSCPLFLTWLPRMAMAVRPLGATGWRMAAGAVCLGALLAQVQTQAQTVRPGLWEFEGRHSQLRQSSGQTVDMQKINQQLETQLLGMEPGVRRMLEDNLRSVGVVVDRGRNQLLCVPPDQIQLARLVERQQQEGCTFTLQERGADFVRGQLKCTEPRGQGSHVASVITPERLSTRTELKIPQGQLIITTSAQWIAADCGNAADVGRQRQQERSLFGGGK
;
A
#
# COMPACT_ATOMS: atom_id res chain seq x y z
N MET A 1 1.66 39.55 49.96
CA MET A 1 0.99 38.52 50.79
C MET A 1 1.66 37.16 50.57
N SER A 2 2.13 36.59 51.68
CA SER A 2 2.22 35.16 52.04
C SER A 2 2.80 34.11 51.07
N CYS A 3 3.99 33.62 51.46
CA CYS A 3 4.52 32.24 51.30
C CYS A 3 3.66 31.24 52.16
N PRO A 4 3.84 29.88 52.21
CA PRO A 4 4.94 29.08 51.64
C PRO A 4 4.68 27.57 51.27
N LEU A 5 5.76 26.91 50.79
CA LEU A 5 6.24 25.53 51.05
C LEU A 5 5.40 24.28 50.68
N PHE A 6 5.94 23.46 49.78
CA PHE A 6 6.14 22.02 50.07
C PHE A 6 7.46 21.52 49.46
N LEU A 7 8.38 21.21 50.37
CA LEU A 7 9.63 20.47 50.21
C LEU A 7 9.31 18.97 50.26
N THR A 8 9.80 18.16 49.32
CA THR A 8 10.19 16.75 49.57
C THR A 8 11.24 16.34 48.53
N TRP A 9 12.53 16.39 48.88
CA TRP A 9 13.36 15.31 49.46
C TRP A 9 13.96 14.36 48.40
N LEU A 10 15.14 14.73 47.90
CA LEU A 10 16.11 13.84 47.24
C LEU A 10 17.04 13.24 48.31
N PRO A 11 17.31 11.91 48.32
CA PRO A 11 18.36 11.39 49.18
C PRO A 11 19.73 11.66 48.55
N ARG A 12 20.54 12.47 49.24
CA ARG A 12 22.00 12.55 49.07
C ARG A 12 22.60 11.19 49.44
N MET A 13 23.09 10.45 48.46
CA MET A 13 24.01 9.34 48.74
C MET A 13 25.37 9.92 49.14
N ALA A 14 25.65 9.87 50.45
CA ALA A 14 26.95 10.19 51.00
C ALA A 14 27.95 9.10 50.61
N MET A 15 28.98 9.48 49.86
CA MET A 15 30.22 8.73 49.72
C MET A 15 30.88 8.58 51.09
N ALA A 16 30.95 7.35 51.60
CA ALA A 16 31.81 6.98 52.72
C ALA A 16 33.00 6.19 52.18
N VAL A 17 34.14 6.87 52.07
CA VAL A 17 35.46 6.27 51.81
C VAL A 17 35.93 5.62 53.11
N ARG A 18 36.22 4.32 53.09
CA ARG A 18 37.00 3.63 54.13
C ARG A 18 38.29 3.10 53.49
N PRO A 19 39.48 3.46 53.98
CA PRO A 19 40.72 2.79 53.62
C PRO A 19 41.14 1.77 54.68
N LEU A 20 42.15 0.97 54.30
CA LEU A 20 43.01 0.07 55.08
C LEU A 20 42.63 -1.41 55.08
N GLY A 21 43.54 -2.22 54.53
CA GLY A 21 43.58 -3.65 54.72
C GLY A 21 44.30 -4.39 53.59
N ALA A 22 45.62 -4.27 53.53
CA ALA A 22 46.46 -5.09 52.66
C ALA A 22 46.50 -6.55 53.17
N THR A 23 46.04 -7.52 52.38
CA THR A 23 46.67 -8.86 52.28
C THR A 23 46.06 -9.61 51.10
N GLY A 24 46.92 -10.12 50.23
CA GLY A 24 46.56 -10.61 48.91
C GLY A 24 45.77 -11.92 48.88
N TRP A 25 44.98 -12.09 47.83
CA TRP A 25 44.83 -13.35 47.13
C TRP A 25 44.68 -13.08 45.62
N ARG A 26 45.39 -13.92 44.87
CA ARG A 26 45.48 -13.94 43.40
C ARG A 26 44.29 -14.71 42.83
N MET A 27 44.00 -14.46 41.55
CA MET A 27 43.12 -15.23 40.63
C MET A 27 41.61 -14.94 40.82
N ALA A 28 40.77 -14.70 39.81
CA ALA A 28 40.89 -14.85 38.36
C ALA A 28 39.95 -13.88 37.64
N ALA A 29 40.32 -13.54 36.40
CA ALA A 29 39.58 -12.74 35.44
C ALA A 29 38.28 -13.43 34.97
N GLY A 30 37.32 -12.63 34.50
CA GLY A 30 36.29 -13.14 33.58
C GLY A 30 34.86 -12.62 33.75
N ALA A 31 34.63 -11.33 33.98
CA ALA A 31 33.30 -10.75 33.79
C ALA A 31 33.11 -10.32 32.33
N VAL A 32 32.81 -11.29 31.45
CA VAL A 32 32.35 -10.99 30.09
C VAL A 32 30.85 -10.69 30.17
N CYS A 33 30.52 -9.40 30.19
CA CYS A 33 29.18 -8.92 29.90
C CYS A 33 28.84 -9.29 28.44
N LEU A 34 28.20 -10.45 28.22
CA LEU A 34 27.52 -10.70 26.94
C LEU A 34 26.35 -9.72 26.84
N GLY A 35 26.61 -8.62 26.14
CA GLY A 35 25.61 -7.65 25.74
C GLY A 35 24.52 -8.36 24.94
N ALA A 36 23.30 -8.32 25.47
CA ALA A 36 22.11 -8.63 24.71
C ALA A 36 22.01 -7.64 23.55
N LEU A 37 22.52 -8.03 22.38
CA LEU A 37 22.05 -7.46 21.11
C LEU A 37 20.60 -7.90 20.96
N LEU A 38 19.68 -7.14 21.56
CA LEU A 38 18.31 -7.07 21.08
C LEU A 38 18.41 -6.44 19.69
N ALA A 39 18.55 -7.29 18.67
CA ALA A 39 18.27 -6.91 17.30
C ALA A 39 16.84 -6.39 17.29
N GLN A 40 16.71 -5.06 17.27
CA GLN A 40 15.45 -4.42 16.96
C GLN A 40 15.18 -4.75 15.49
N VAL A 41 14.51 -5.86 15.23
CA VAL A 41 13.83 -6.09 13.96
C VAL A 41 12.79 -4.99 13.89
N GLN A 42 13.16 -3.86 13.29
CA GLN A 42 12.20 -2.88 12.86
C GLN A 42 11.41 -3.56 11.76
N THR A 43 10.26 -4.12 12.13
CA THR A 43 9.27 -4.68 11.21
C THR A 43 8.70 -3.55 10.35
N GLN A 44 9.49 -3.02 9.41
CA GLN A 44 9.02 -2.10 8.36
C GLN A 44 8.54 -2.94 7.17
N ALA A 45 7.54 -3.79 7.39
CA ALA A 45 7.14 -4.78 6.39
C ALA A 45 5.97 -4.32 5.48
N GLN A 46 5.55 -3.05 5.54
CA GLN A 46 4.50 -2.51 4.67
C GLN A 46 4.96 -1.39 3.74
N THR A 47 6.25 -1.34 3.41
CA THR A 47 6.79 -0.32 2.50
C THR A 47 6.86 -0.84 1.07
N VAL A 48 6.35 -0.05 0.14
CA VAL A 48 6.42 -0.31 -1.30
C VAL A 48 7.47 0.60 -1.94
N ARG A 49 8.01 0.23 -3.11
CA ARG A 49 8.95 1.12 -3.81
C ARG A 49 8.26 2.41 -4.29
N PRO A 50 8.92 3.58 -4.15
CA PRO A 50 8.49 4.77 -4.87
C PRO A 50 8.76 4.62 -6.37
N GLY A 51 7.98 5.34 -7.17
CA GLY A 51 8.07 5.33 -8.63
C GLY A 51 6.76 4.89 -9.29
N LEU A 52 6.89 4.47 -10.54
CA LEU A 52 5.78 4.10 -11.40
C LEU A 52 5.37 2.64 -11.16
N TRP A 53 4.06 2.44 -10.98
CA TRP A 53 3.42 1.15 -10.80
C TRP A 53 2.41 0.89 -11.92
N GLU A 54 2.35 -0.35 -12.39
CA GLU A 54 1.35 -0.85 -13.32
C GLU A 54 0.37 -1.76 -12.56
N PHE A 55 -0.91 -1.40 -12.55
CA PHE A 55 -1.97 -2.28 -12.06
C PHE A 55 -2.41 -3.21 -13.18
N GLU A 56 -2.27 -4.50 -12.93
CA GLU A 56 -2.57 -5.56 -13.87
C GLU A 56 -3.88 -6.24 -13.51
N GLY A 57 -4.63 -6.63 -14.54
CA GLY A 57 -5.61 -7.72 -14.44
C GLY A 57 -6.65 -7.52 -13.34
N ARG A 58 -7.37 -6.39 -13.34
CA ARG A 58 -8.53 -6.20 -12.46
C ARG A 58 -9.60 -7.25 -12.78
N HIS A 59 -9.72 -8.26 -11.94
CA HIS A 59 -10.76 -9.27 -12.01
C HIS A 59 -11.91 -8.89 -11.10
N SER A 60 -13.12 -8.86 -11.65
CA SER A 60 -14.32 -8.43 -10.95
C SER A 60 -15.45 -9.41 -11.20
N GLN A 61 -16.05 -9.89 -10.12
CA GLN A 61 -17.12 -10.87 -10.12
C GLN A 61 -18.31 -10.32 -9.34
N LEU A 62 -19.49 -10.33 -9.93
CA LEU A 62 -20.75 -10.03 -9.25
C LEU A 62 -21.49 -11.33 -8.95
N ARG A 63 -21.63 -11.66 -7.66
CA ARG A 63 -22.53 -12.71 -7.19
C ARG A 63 -23.88 -12.07 -6.89
N GLN A 64 -24.84 -12.26 -7.78
CA GLN A 64 -26.16 -11.68 -7.65
C GLN A 64 -26.97 -12.36 -6.55
N SER A 65 -27.96 -11.65 -6.00
CA SER A 65 -28.87 -12.21 -4.99
C SER A 65 -29.66 -13.43 -5.49
N SER A 66 -29.81 -13.59 -6.81
CA SER A 66 -30.39 -14.78 -7.45
C SER A 66 -29.50 -16.03 -7.39
N GLY A 67 -28.26 -15.91 -6.90
CA GLY A 67 -27.25 -16.96 -6.91
C GLY A 67 -26.43 -17.04 -8.21
N GLN A 68 -26.82 -16.28 -9.25
CA GLN A 68 -26.05 -16.18 -10.48
C GLN A 68 -24.72 -15.45 -10.23
N THR A 69 -23.64 -15.96 -10.83
CA THR A 69 -22.34 -15.28 -10.86
C THR A 69 -22.12 -14.70 -12.25
N VAL A 70 -21.83 -13.40 -12.30
CA VAL A 70 -21.48 -12.68 -13.52
C VAL A 70 -20.02 -12.27 -13.44
N ASP A 71 -19.22 -12.71 -14.41
CA ASP A 71 -17.87 -12.18 -14.61
C ASP A 71 -17.96 -10.81 -15.27
N MET A 72 -17.69 -9.78 -14.48
CA MET A 72 -17.77 -8.39 -14.92
C MET A 72 -16.56 -7.99 -15.77
N GLN A 73 -15.49 -8.81 -15.86
CA GLN A 73 -14.34 -8.50 -16.72
C GLN A 73 -14.73 -8.44 -18.19
N LYS A 74 -15.59 -9.35 -18.66
CA LYS A 74 -16.01 -9.38 -20.06
C LYS A 74 -16.79 -8.13 -20.45
N ILE A 75 -17.64 -7.67 -19.54
CA ILE A 75 -18.42 -6.44 -19.71
C ILE A 75 -17.48 -5.22 -19.74
N ASN A 76 -16.51 -5.16 -18.82
CA ASN A 76 -15.52 -4.08 -18.80
C ASN A 76 -14.64 -4.07 -20.06
N GLN A 77 -14.19 -5.23 -20.54
CA GLN A 77 -13.42 -5.35 -21.79
C GLN A 77 -14.22 -4.87 -23.00
N GLN A 78 -15.52 -5.14 -23.05
CA GLN A 78 -16.40 -4.64 -24.12
C GLN A 78 -16.54 -3.12 -24.05
N LEU A 79 -16.73 -2.55 -22.86
CA LEU A 79 -16.78 -1.10 -22.66
C LEU A 79 -15.44 -0.43 -23.00
N GLU A 80 -14.33 -1.01 -22.58
CA GLU A 80 -12.97 -0.55 -22.96
C GLU A 80 -12.78 -0.56 -24.47
N THR A 81 -13.23 -1.61 -25.16
CA THR A 81 -13.17 -1.68 -26.63
C THR A 81 -13.97 -0.54 -27.28
N GLN A 82 -15.13 -0.19 -26.72
CA GLN A 82 -15.93 0.94 -27.21
C GLN A 82 -15.24 2.29 -26.96
N LEU A 83 -14.60 2.48 -25.79
CA LEU A 83 -13.81 3.68 -25.49
C LEU A 83 -12.57 3.79 -26.40
N LEU A 84 -11.90 2.68 -26.70
CA LEU A 84 -10.82 2.59 -27.68
C LEU A 84 -11.30 2.74 -29.14
N GLY A 85 -12.61 2.64 -29.37
CA GLY A 85 -13.27 2.96 -30.65
C GLY A 85 -13.60 4.44 -30.85
N MET A 86 -13.48 5.29 -29.82
CA MET A 86 -13.70 6.74 -29.92
C MET A 86 -12.79 7.44 -30.95
N GLU A 87 -13.24 8.57 -31.48
CA GLU A 87 -12.45 9.40 -32.37
C GLU A 87 -11.19 9.94 -31.65
N PRO A 88 -10.00 9.96 -32.31
CA PRO A 88 -8.74 10.36 -31.68
C PRO A 88 -8.74 11.73 -30.98
N GLY A 89 -9.52 12.69 -31.48
CA GLY A 89 -9.67 14.02 -30.85
C GLY A 89 -10.38 13.95 -29.50
N VAL A 90 -11.49 13.21 -29.44
CA VAL A 90 -12.29 13.01 -28.21
C VAL A 90 -11.50 12.23 -27.17
N ARG A 91 -10.76 11.20 -27.59
CA ARG A 91 -9.91 10.41 -26.70
C ARG A 91 -8.81 11.26 -26.05
N ARG A 92 -8.11 12.10 -26.82
CA ARG A 92 -7.04 12.96 -26.29
C ARG A 92 -7.54 13.89 -25.19
N MET A 93 -8.68 14.54 -25.41
CA MET A 93 -9.29 15.43 -24.42
C MET A 93 -9.62 14.69 -23.11
N LEU A 94 -10.07 13.44 -23.19
CA LEU A 94 -10.32 12.61 -22.01
C LEU A 94 -9.01 12.22 -21.30
N GLU A 95 -8.00 11.79 -22.06
CA GLU A 95 -6.68 11.44 -21.50
C GLU A 95 -6.01 12.63 -20.80
N ASP A 96 -6.07 13.83 -21.37
CA ASP A 96 -5.47 15.02 -20.77
C ASP A 96 -6.16 15.45 -19.47
N ASN A 97 -7.49 15.31 -19.39
CA ASN A 97 -8.23 15.51 -18.14
C ASN A 97 -7.84 14.49 -17.07
N LEU A 98 -7.69 13.21 -17.43
CA LEU A 98 -7.27 12.15 -16.50
C LEU A 98 -5.81 12.34 -16.03
N ARG A 99 -4.91 12.77 -16.91
CA ARG A 99 -3.52 13.10 -16.55
C ARG A 99 -3.46 14.21 -15.50
N SER A 100 -4.37 15.18 -15.58
CA SER A 100 -4.43 16.30 -14.62
C SER A 100 -4.72 15.85 -13.18
N VAL A 101 -5.41 14.72 -13.01
CA VAL A 101 -5.71 14.09 -11.71
C VAL A 101 -4.76 12.92 -11.38
N GLY A 102 -3.65 12.79 -12.12
CA GLY A 102 -2.61 11.79 -11.86
C GLY A 102 -2.91 10.39 -12.39
N VAL A 103 -3.89 10.26 -13.30
CA VAL A 103 -4.24 8.98 -13.95
C VAL A 103 -3.71 8.99 -15.37
N VAL A 104 -2.74 8.12 -15.66
CA VAL A 104 -2.27 7.89 -17.04
C VAL A 104 -2.94 6.63 -17.56
N VAL A 105 -3.89 6.82 -18.49
CA VAL A 105 -4.45 5.72 -19.27
C VAL A 105 -3.49 5.46 -20.43
N ASP A 106 -2.70 4.39 -20.30
CA ASP A 106 -1.99 3.85 -21.46
C ASP A 106 -3.00 3.14 -22.36
N ARG A 107 -2.70 2.98 -23.65
CA ARG A 107 -3.56 2.27 -24.62
C ARG A 107 -3.70 0.77 -24.32
N GLY A 108 -3.18 0.31 -23.19
CA GLY A 108 -3.34 -1.03 -22.64
C GLY A 108 -4.28 -1.03 -21.44
N ARG A 109 -4.89 -2.20 -21.22
CA ARG A 109 -5.82 -2.58 -20.13
C ARG A 109 -5.31 -2.33 -18.69
N ASN A 110 -4.15 -1.69 -18.52
CA ASN A 110 -3.44 -1.55 -17.26
C ASN A 110 -3.38 -0.07 -16.86
N GLN A 111 -3.67 0.20 -15.58
CA GLN A 111 -3.64 1.55 -15.03
C GLN A 111 -2.25 1.84 -14.47
N LEU A 112 -1.66 2.98 -14.86
CA LEU A 112 -0.38 3.41 -14.32
C LEU A 112 -0.60 4.38 -13.15
N LEU A 113 0.14 4.16 -12.05
CA LEU A 113 0.10 4.98 -10.86
C LEU A 113 1.50 5.39 -10.43
N CYS A 114 1.70 6.68 -10.17
CA CYS A 114 2.91 7.16 -9.53
C CYS A 114 2.79 7.14 -8.00
N VAL A 115 3.75 6.50 -7.34
CA VAL A 115 3.88 6.47 -5.87
C VAL A 115 5.09 7.35 -5.48
N PRO A 116 4.89 8.53 -4.89
CA PRO A 116 6.00 9.38 -4.50
C PRO A 116 6.65 8.89 -3.18
N PRO A 117 7.89 9.31 -2.89
CA PRO A 117 8.71 8.78 -1.78
C PRO A 117 8.09 8.93 -0.39
N ASP A 118 7.26 9.93 -0.16
CA ASP A 118 6.56 10.19 1.10
C ASP A 118 5.34 9.27 1.32
N GLN A 119 4.98 8.46 0.32
CA GLN A 119 3.74 7.64 0.28
C GLN A 119 4.03 6.14 0.15
N ILE A 120 5.21 5.69 0.58
CA ILE A 120 5.63 4.29 0.45
C ILE A 120 4.91 3.35 1.41
N GLN A 121 4.21 3.87 2.42
CA GLN A 121 3.47 3.04 3.37
C GLN A 121 2.19 2.52 2.72
N LEU A 122 2.00 1.20 2.70
CA LEU A 122 0.87 0.54 2.04
C LEU A 122 -0.48 1.09 2.51
N ALA A 123 -0.64 1.35 3.80
CA ALA A 123 -1.88 1.93 4.34
C ALA A 123 -2.21 3.31 3.72
N ARG A 124 -1.20 4.18 3.59
CA ARG A 124 -1.37 5.51 2.98
C ARG A 124 -1.65 5.41 1.50
N LEU A 125 -1.01 4.46 0.82
CA LEU A 125 -1.28 4.18 -0.58
C LEU A 125 -2.75 3.76 -0.77
N VAL A 126 -3.24 2.80 0.02
CA VAL A 126 -4.64 2.34 -0.02
C VAL A 126 -5.61 3.49 0.24
N GLU A 127 -5.36 4.33 1.25
CA GLU A 127 -6.21 5.48 1.57
C GLU A 127 -6.31 6.47 0.40
N ARG A 128 -5.22 6.73 -0.33
CA ARG A 128 -5.25 7.63 -1.51
C ARG A 128 -5.87 7.03 -2.75
N GLN A 129 -5.79 5.71 -2.92
CA GLN A 129 -6.32 5.01 -4.10
C GLN A 129 -7.82 4.76 -4.02
N GLN A 130 -8.48 5.26 -2.97
CA GLN A 130 -9.92 5.17 -2.86
C GLN A 130 -10.60 5.92 -3.99
N GLN A 131 -11.60 5.27 -4.56
CA GLN A 131 -12.45 5.89 -5.58
C GLN A 131 -13.30 6.99 -4.93
N GLU A 132 -13.67 8.00 -5.72
CA GLU A 132 -14.58 9.03 -5.26
C GLU A 132 -15.88 8.41 -4.73
N GLY A 133 -16.42 8.97 -3.64
CA GLY A 133 -17.60 8.43 -2.97
C GLY A 133 -17.35 7.20 -2.11
N CYS A 134 -16.13 6.66 -2.04
CA CYS A 134 -15.75 5.58 -1.12
C CYS A 134 -14.81 6.07 -0.01
N THR A 135 -15.09 5.68 1.23
CA THR A 135 -14.21 5.91 2.39
C THR A 135 -13.61 4.60 2.86
N PHE A 136 -12.31 4.59 3.09
CA PHE A 136 -11.58 3.49 3.72
C PHE A 136 -11.33 3.77 5.20
N THR A 137 -11.70 2.83 6.04
CA THR A 137 -11.37 2.82 7.47
C THR A 137 -10.44 1.65 7.74
N LEU A 138 -9.18 1.96 8.05
CA LEU A 138 -8.21 0.95 8.47
C LEU A 138 -8.71 0.21 9.72
N GLN A 139 -8.61 -1.12 9.71
CA GLN A 139 -8.90 -1.95 10.88
C GLN A 139 -7.66 -2.69 11.40
N GLU A 140 -6.79 -3.16 10.51
CA GLU A 140 -5.66 -3.99 10.89
C GLU A 140 -4.45 -3.71 9.99
N ARG A 141 -3.26 -3.80 10.59
CA ARG A 141 -1.96 -3.69 9.94
C ARG A 141 -1.11 -4.87 10.39
N GLY A 142 -0.75 -5.74 9.45
CA GLY A 142 0.13 -6.88 9.68
C GLY A 142 1.59 -6.55 9.36
N ALA A 143 2.43 -7.56 9.16
CA ALA A 143 3.76 -7.33 8.63
C ALA A 143 3.65 -6.86 7.18
N ASP A 144 2.98 -7.61 6.34
CA ASP A 144 2.95 -7.49 4.88
C ASP A 144 1.57 -7.10 4.32
N PHE A 145 0.60 -6.76 5.17
CA PHE A 145 -0.75 -6.44 4.73
C PHE A 145 -1.41 -5.32 5.51
N VAL A 146 -2.41 -4.71 4.86
CA VAL A 146 -3.39 -3.84 5.50
C VAL A 146 -4.79 -4.36 5.21
N ARG A 147 -5.67 -4.25 6.20
CA ARG A 147 -7.08 -4.59 6.09
C ARG A 147 -7.93 -3.45 6.62
N GLY A 148 -9.03 -3.18 5.95
CA GLY A 148 -9.98 -2.19 6.40
C GLY A 148 -11.37 -2.40 5.82
N GLN A 149 -12.27 -1.49 6.20
CA GLN A 149 -13.64 -1.44 5.73
C GLN A 149 -13.78 -0.32 4.70
N LEU A 150 -14.54 -0.60 3.66
CA LEU A 150 -14.98 0.34 2.66
C LEU A 150 -16.45 0.67 2.88
N LYS A 151 -16.77 1.95 2.74
CA LYS A 151 -18.15 2.44 2.65
C LYS A 151 -18.25 3.39 1.47
N CYS A 152 -19.04 3.00 0.48
CA CYS A 152 -19.28 3.75 -0.73
C CYS A 152 -20.71 4.31 -0.74
N THR A 153 -20.85 5.59 -1.11
CA THR A 153 -22.14 6.25 -1.24
C THR A 153 -22.74 6.07 -2.63
N GLU A 154 -21.91 6.05 -3.68
CA GLU A 154 -22.32 5.89 -5.08
C GLU A 154 -21.27 5.11 -5.89
N PRO A 155 -21.62 3.92 -6.44
CA PRO A 155 -22.80 3.13 -6.08
C PRO A 155 -22.77 2.74 -4.59
N ARG A 156 -23.94 2.69 -3.95
CA ARG A 156 -24.03 2.31 -2.54
C ARG A 156 -23.43 0.93 -2.33
N GLY A 157 -22.48 0.84 -1.40
CA GLY A 157 -21.85 -0.43 -1.08
C GLY A 157 -21.03 -0.36 0.19
N GLN A 158 -20.82 -1.52 0.82
CA GLN A 158 -19.94 -1.61 1.98
C GLN A 158 -19.31 -2.99 2.09
N GLY A 159 -18.10 -3.07 2.63
CA GLY A 159 -17.45 -4.34 2.89
C GLY A 159 -15.96 -4.21 3.12
N SER A 160 -15.21 -5.28 2.89
CA SER A 160 -13.81 -5.36 3.28
C SER A 160 -12.86 -5.09 2.12
N HIS A 161 -11.70 -4.55 2.47
CA HIS A 161 -10.55 -4.43 1.58
C HIS A 161 -9.31 -4.97 2.27
N VAL A 162 -8.54 -5.77 1.54
CA VAL A 162 -7.23 -6.27 1.96
C VAL A 162 -6.25 -5.94 0.85
N ALA A 163 -5.13 -5.31 1.22
CA ALA A 163 -3.98 -5.15 0.35
C ALA A 163 -2.76 -5.82 0.98
N SER A 164 -1.96 -6.49 0.16
CA SER A 164 -0.79 -7.26 0.59
C SER A 164 0.42 -6.92 -0.27
N VAL A 165 1.57 -6.76 0.39
CA VAL A 165 2.89 -6.67 -0.22
C VAL A 165 3.40 -8.10 -0.44
N ILE A 166 3.47 -8.53 -1.69
CA ILE A 166 4.08 -9.83 -2.05
C ILE A 166 5.61 -9.67 -2.09
N THR A 167 6.06 -8.59 -2.71
CA THR A 167 7.44 -8.09 -2.66
C THR A 167 7.39 -6.56 -2.65
N PRO A 168 8.49 -5.84 -2.36
CA PRO A 168 8.52 -4.38 -2.48
C PRO A 168 8.13 -3.83 -3.86
N GLU A 169 8.12 -4.69 -4.89
CA GLU A 169 7.80 -4.40 -6.28
C GLU A 169 6.49 -5.06 -6.75
N ARG A 170 5.78 -5.81 -5.90
CA ARG A 170 4.54 -6.50 -6.26
C ARG A 170 3.50 -6.45 -5.15
N LEU A 171 2.30 -5.99 -5.50
CA LEU A 171 1.15 -5.91 -4.62
C LEU A 171 0.00 -6.76 -5.12
N SER A 172 -0.85 -7.17 -4.20
CA SER A 172 -2.15 -7.77 -4.48
C SER A 172 -3.23 -7.13 -3.63
N THR A 173 -4.43 -6.94 -4.17
CA THR A 173 -5.59 -6.51 -3.41
C THR A 173 -6.78 -7.42 -3.63
N ARG A 174 -7.62 -7.50 -2.60
CA ARG A 174 -8.93 -8.13 -2.64
C ARG A 174 -9.93 -7.24 -1.95
N THR A 175 -10.99 -6.92 -2.66
CA THR A 175 -12.11 -6.11 -2.19
C THR A 175 -13.38 -6.92 -2.29
N GLU A 176 -14.19 -6.93 -1.23
CA GLU A 176 -15.50 -7.56 -1.23
C GLU A 176 -16.53 -6.55 -0.75
N LEU A 177 -17.45 -6.15 -1.63
CA LEU A 177 -18.49 -5.17 -1.36
C LEU A 177 -19.86 -5.84 -1.44
N LYS A 178 -20.71 -5.58 -0.45
CA LYS A 178 -22.15 -5.80 -0.54
C LYS A 178 -22.77 -4.57 -1.17
N ILE A 179 -23.44 -4.75 -2.30
CA ILE A 179 -24.16 -3.73 -3.06
C ILE A 179 -25.63 -4.19 -3.23
N PRO A 180 -26.59 -3.31 -3.60
CA PRO A 180 -27.98 -3.70 -3.76
C PRO A 180 -28.21 -4.89 -4.70
N GLN A 181 -27.36 -5.04 -5.72
CA GLN A 181 -27.45 -6.11 -6.72
C GLN A 181 -26.87 -7.45 -6.24
N GLY A 182 -26.11 -7.46 -5.14
CA GLY A 182 -25.45 -8.67 -4.62
C GLY A 182 -24.07 -8.40 -4.00
N GLN A 183 -23.17 -9.37 -4.09
CA GLN A 183 -21.79 -9.26 -3.63
C GLN A 183 -20.84 -9.04 -4.81
N LEU A 184 -20.16 -7.90 -4.82
CA LEU A 184 -19.11 -7.57 -5.77
C LEU A 184 -17.74 -7.92 -5.18
N ILE A 185 -17.00 -8.79 -5.86
CA ILE A 185 -15.64 -9.18 -5.48
C ILE A 185 -14.69 -8.64 -6.54
N ILE A 186 -13.66 -7.92 -6.13
CA ILE A 186 -12.64 -7.35 -7.01
C ILE A 186 -11.27 -7.79 -6.52
N THR A 187 -10.46 -8.35 -7.40
CA THR A 187 -9.05 -8.67 -7.15
C THR A 187 -8.17 -7.97 -8.17
N THR A 188 -7.04 -7.41 -7.71
CA THR A 188 -6.09 -6.72 -8.58
C THR A 188 -4.66 -7.09 -8.18
N SER A 189 -3.76 -7.18 -9.14
CA SER A 189 -2.32 -7.17 -8.88
C SER A 189 -1.71 -5.85 -9.35
N ALA A 190 -0.57 -5.48 -8.78
CA ALA A 190 0.22 -4.37 -9.27
C ALA A 190 1.71 -4.69 -9.22
N GLN A 191 2.48 -4.15 -10.15
CA GLN A 191 3.92 -4.28 -10.21
C GLN A 191 4.61 -2.94 -10.37
N TRP A 192 5.77 -2.78 -9.75
CA TRP A 192 6.62 -1.62 -9.97
C TRP A 192 7.35 -1.77 -11.32
N ILE A 193 7.42 -0.69 -12.09
CA ILE A 193 7.98 -0.72 -13.45
C ILE A 193 9.14 0.25 -13.66
N ALA A 194 9.18 1.37 -12.94
CA ALA A 194 10.26 2.35 -13.07
C ALA A 194 10.37 3.24 -11.84
N ALA A 195 11.57 3.77 -11.58
CA ALA A 195 11.77 4.74 -10.50
C ALA A 195 11.21 6.12 -10.85
N ASP A 196 11.20 6.46 -12.15
CA ASP A 196 10.76 7.73 -12.67
C ASP A 196 9.29 7.65 -13.15
N CYS A 197 8.48 8.63 -12.76
CA CYS A 197 7.11 8.78 -13.20
C CYS A 197 6.96 9.66 -14.45
N GLY A 198 7.98 10.43 -14.82
CA GLY A 198 7.95 11.39 -15.94
C GLY A 198 7.80 10.75 -17.31
N ASN A 199 8.26 9.51 -17.46
CA ASN A 199 8.21 8.75 -18.72
C ASN A 199 7.06 7.73 -18.76
N ALA A 200 6.02 7.88 -17.92
CA ALA A 200 4.95 6.88 -17.82
C ALA A 200 4.26 6.57 -19.16
N ALA A 201 4.07 7.58 -20.01
CA ALA A 201 3.51 7.40 -21.35
C ALA A 201 4.43 6.62 -22.30
N ASP A 202 5.74 6.74 -22.15
CA ASP A 202 6.73 6.03 -22.97
C ASP A 202 6.89 4.59 -22.49
N VAL A 203 6.95 4.38 -21.18
CA VAL A 203 6.96 3.05 -20.55
C VAL A 203 5.69 2.28 -20.91
N GLY A 204 4.51 2.93 -20.87
CA GLY A 204 3.25 2.35 -21.32
C GLY A 204 3.31 1.87 -22.77
N ARG A 205 3.74 2.76 -23.69
CA ARG A 205 3.93 2.43 -25.11
C ARG A 205 4.88 1.25 -25.34
N GLN A 206 6.03 1.23 -24.67
CA GLN A 206 7.02 0.15 -24.80
C GLN A 206 6.44 -1.19 -24.38
N ARG A 207 5.74 -1.24 -23.23
CA ARG A 207 5.12 -2.46 -22.71
C ARG A 207 3.96 -2.93 -23.58
N GLN A 208 3.19 -2.02 -24.15
CA GLN A 208 2.18 -2.36 -25.15
C GLN A 208 2.82 -2.99 -26.38
N GLN A 209 3.94 -2.44 -26.86
CA GLN A 209 4.66 -2.98 -28.01
C GLN A 209 5.23 -4.37 -27.72
N GLU A 210 5.89 -4.58 -26.58
CA GLU A 210 6.36 -5.91 -26.14
C GLU A 210 5.20 -6.91 -26.06
N ARG A 211 4.08 -6.54 -25.44
CA ARG A 211 2.89 -7.41 -25.38
C ARG A 211 2.29 -7.70 -26.75
N SER A 212 2.34 -6.77 -27.69
CA SER A 212 1.88 -7.02 -29.06
C SER A 212 2.81 -7.98 -29.82
N LEU A 213 4.12 -7.90 -29.54
CA LEU A 213 5.14 -8.76 -30.15
C LEU A 213 5.12 -10.18 -29.58
N PHE A 214 4.86 -10.33 -28.27
CA PHE A 214 4.89 -11.63 -27.58
C PHE A 214 3.49 -12.21 -27.28
N GLY A 215 2.43 -11.41 -27.37
CA GLY A 215 1.04 -11.80 -27.06
C GLY A 215 0.19 -12.16 -28.29
N GLY A 216 0.78 -12.15 -29.50
CA GLY A 216 0.14 -12.63 -30.73
C GLY A 216 0.10 -14.16 -30.85
N GLY A 217 -0.15 -14.87 -29.75
CA GLY A 217 -0.09 -16.32 -29.67
C GLY A 217 -1.30 -16.91 -28.95
N LYS A 218 -2.37 -17.12 -29.73
CA LYS A 218 -3.63 -17.87 -29.47
C LYS A 218 -4.69 -17.23 -28.57
#